data_AF-A0A0P6VN37-F1
#
_entry.id   AF-A0A0P6VN37-F1
#
_cell.length_a   1.000
_cell.length_b   1.000
_cell.length_c   1.000
_cell.angle_alpha   90.00
_cell.angle_beta   90.00
_cell.angle_gamma   90.00
#
_symmetry.space_group_name_H-M   'P 1'
#
loop_
_entity.id
_entity.type
_entity.pdbx_description
1 polymer ?
#
loop_
_entity_poly.entity_id
_entity_poly.type
_entity_poly.pdbx_seq_one_letter_code
_entity_poly.pdbx_strand_id
1 'polypeptide(L)'
;RAAQLQIELDELSIERRYLQQWQADSNVQATASLDKYGLSPRKTADLMAYLVHLGEQRIRLKDRIELLLNFRIFRAKQFAECEARLSVFHALQMHYYDKAIRDKEAELQMCRQSLARGNFTALMDELKMASMCHLKQHLQRLPRLEDSFDAKTYRQQFDAFLKRFPILGSGMHSLVNSIAPGAILDYVIIDEASLQDIVPGILPLGCAKNLIVVGDNRQLAHIPVLLGLAAPAEAYDCERYSLLDSCIGVFKQQLPRTLLKEHYRC
;
A
#
# COMPACT_ATOMS: atom_id res chain seq x y z
N ARG A 1 4.63 -2.69 -10.69
CA ARG A 1 6.07 -3.04 -10.57
C ARG A 1 6.91 -1.92 -9.97
N ALA A 2 6.93 -0.69 -10.54
CA ALA A 2 7.70 0.43 -9.97
C ALA A 2 7.39 0.71 -8.49
N ALA A 3 6.11 0.82 -8.13
CA ALA A 3 5.70 1.04 -6.73
C ALA A 3 6.12 -0.11 -5.79
N GLN A 4 6.03 -1.36 -6.24
CA GLN A 4 6.50 -2.52 -5.47
C GLN A 4 8.01 -2.47 -5.25
N LEU A 5 8.78 -2.13 -6.29
CA LEU A 5 10.22 -1.98 -6.19
C LEU A 5 10.60 -0.85 -5.22
N GLN A 6 9.86 0.26 -5.19
CA GLN A 6 10.08 1.34 -4.23
C GLN A 6 9.87 0.85 -2.78
N ILE A 7 8.77 0.12 -2.51
CA ILE A 7 8.50 -0.45 -1.18
C ILE A 7 9.62 -1.40 -0.75
N GLU A 8 10.03 -2.32 -1.63
CA GLU A 8 11.13 -3.26 -1.35
C GLU A 8 12.45 -2.51 -1.06
N LEU A 9 12.70 -1.39 -1.75
CA LEU A 9 13.88 -0.55 -1.55
C LEU A 9 13.85 0.18 -0.20
N ASP A 10 12.68 0.69 0.17
CA ASP A 10 12.46 1.38 1.43
C ASP A 10 12.64 0.40 2.61
N GLU A 11 12.09 -0.81 2.51
CA GLU A 11 12.27 -1.90 3.48
C GLU A 11 13.76 -2.26 3.64
N LEU A 12 14.47 -2.53 2.54
CA LEU A 12 15.91 -2.85 2.57
C LEU A 12 16.76 -1.70 3.13
N SER A 13 16.37 -0.45 2.85
CA SER A 13 17.06 0.73 3.35
C SER A 13 16.88 0.90 4.86
N ILE A 14 15.69 0.58 5.38
CA ILE A 14 15.40 0.56 6.82
C ILE A 14 16.22 -0.55 7.50
N GLU A 15 16.19 -1.78 6.98
CA GLU A 15 16.97 -2.89 7.53
C GLU A 15 18.48 -2.59 7.57
N ARG A 16 19.02 -2.05 6.47
CA ARG A 16 20.43 -1.64 6.39
C ARG A 16 20.77 -0.60 7.44
N ARG A 17 19.89 0.39 7.67
CA ARG A 17 20.11 1.43 8.68
C ARG A 17 20.19 0.84 10.08
N TYR A 18 19.27 -0.07 10.43
CA TYR A 18 19.30 -0.75 11.72
C TYR A 18 20.56 -1.61 11.89
N LEU A 19 20.99 -2.31 10.84
CA LEU A 19 22.23 -3.07 10.85
C LEU A 19 23.46 -2.16 11.10
N GLN A 20 23.52 -1.00 10.44
CA GLN A 20 24.59 -0.03 10.63
C GLN A 20 24.63 0.51 12.06
N GLN A 21 23.47 0.83 12.65
CA GLN A 21 23.36 1.27 14.04
C GLN A 21 23.87 0.19 14.99
N TRP A 22 23.40 -1.05 14.82
CA TRP A 22 23.84 -2.17 15.65
C TRP A 22 25.35 -2.43 15.56
N GLN A 23 25.96 -2.30 14.37
CA GLN A 23 27.41 -2.43 14.19
C GLN A 23 28.20 -1.33 14.92
N ALA A 24 27.70 -0.10 14.87
CA ALA A 24 28.31 1.04 15.57
C ALA A 24 28.26 0.85 17.10
N ASP A 25 27.12 0.42 17.62
CA ASP A 25 26.92 0.18 19.06
C ASP A 25 27.77 -1.00 19.57
N SER A 26 28.00 -2.00 18.72
CA SER A 26 28.73 -3.22 19.07
C SER A 26 30.26 -3.12 18.86
N ASN A 27 30.79 -1.97 18.41
CA ASN A 27 32.20 -1.78 18.03
C ASN A 27 32.74 -2.82 17.02
N VAL A 28 31.87 -3.36 16.16
CA VAL A 28 32.24 -4.36 15.16
C VAL A 28 32.67 -3.66 13.88
N GLN A 29 33.99 -3.53 13.66
CA GLN A 29 34.51 -2.93 12.43
C GLN A 29 34.60 -3.95 11.28
N ALA A 30 33.77 -3.76 10.26
CA ALA A 30 33.88 -4.45 8.98
C ALA A 30 35.10 -3.92 8.19
N THR A 31 36.28 -4.49 8.44
CA THR A 31 37.55 -4.03 7.85
C THR A 31 37.89 -4.67 6.49
N ALA A 32 37.08 -5.63 6.02
CA ALA A 32 37.33 -6.32 4.76
C ALA A 32 36.50 -5.72 3.60
N SER A 33 37.18 -5.09 2.64
CA SER A 33 36.55 -4.72 1.35
C SER A 33 36.31 -6.00 0.52
N LEU A 34 35.04 -6.38 0.39
CA LEU A 34 34.59 -7.59 -0.32
C LEU A 34 34.17 -7.34 -1.78
N ASP A 35 34.18 -6.08 -2.24
CA ASP A 35 33.84 -5.71 -3.62
C ASP A 35 34.71 -6.40 -4.65
N LYS A 36 35.94 -6.78 -4.28
CA LYS A 36 36.90 -7.52 -5.12
C LYS A 36 36.39 -8.89 -5.57
N TYR A 37 35.45 -9.49 -4.86
CA TYR A 37 34.94 -10.83 -5.15
C TYR A 37 33.69 -10.84 -6.04
N GLY A 38 33.09 -9.67 -6.31
CA GLY A 38 31.97 -9.53 -7.24
C GLY A 38 30.74 -10.40 -6.91
N LEU A 39 30.55 -10.77 -5.64
CA LEU A 39 29.52 -11.72 -5.21
C LEU A 39 28.12 -11.17 -5.49
N SER A 40 27.26 -11.95 -6.14
CA SER A 40 25.83 -11.62 -6.25
C SER A 40 25.14 -11.72 -4.88
N PRO A 41 24.03 -11.02 -4.61
CA PRO A 41 23.33 -11.11 -3.32
C PRO A 41 23.05 -12.55 -2.86
N ARG A 42 22.66 -13.45 -3.78
CA ARG A 42 22.47 -14.89 -3.50
C ARG A 42 23.75 -15.57 -3.02
N LYS A 43 24.84 -15.45 -3.78
CA LYS A 43 26.17 -15.97 -3.39
C LYS A 43 26.70 -15.36 -2.09
N THR A 44 26.36 -14.11 -1.78
CA THR A 44 26.71 -13.50 -0.49
C THR A 44 25.96 -14.18 0.65
N ALA A 45 24.66 -14.48 0.48
CA ALA A 45 23.88 -15.25 1.45
C ALA A 45 24.38 -16.68 1.61
N ASP A 46 24.72 -17.36 0.50
CA ASP A 46 25.29 -18.71 0.53
C ASP A 46 26.62 -18.73 1.29
N LEU A 47 27.46 -17.71 1.08
CA LEU A 47 28.73 -17.57 1.81
C LEU A 47 28.51 -17.29 3.30
N MET A 48 27.53 -16.46 3.65
CA MET A 48 27.15 -16.22 5.05
C MET A 48 26.69 -17.51 5.73
N ALA A 49 25.83 -18.30 5.08
CA ALA A 49 25.37 -19.59 5.59
C ALA A 49 26.53 -20.58 5.75
N TYR A 50 27.44 -20.60 4.79
CA TYR A 50 28.64 -21.44 4.84
C TYR A 50 29.59 -21.04 5.98
N LEU A 51 29.78 -19.74 6.23
CA LEU A 51 30.59 -19.26 7.37
C LEU A 51 29.96 -19.63 8.73
N VAL A 52 28.63 -19.56 8.83
CA VAL A 52 27.90 -20.01 10.04
C VAL A 52 28.06 -21.52 10.22
N HIS A 53 27.96 -22.30 9.15
CA HIS A 53 28.16 -23.75 9.19
C HIS A 53 29.58 -24.13 9.65
N LEU A 54 30.59 -23.38 9.21
CA LEU A 54 31.98 -23.57 9.64
C LEU A 54 32.19 -23.25 11.13
N GLY A 55 31.31 -22.49 11.79
CA GLY A 55 31.26 -22.31 13.24
C GLY A 55 32.62 -22.10 13.91
N GLU A 56 32.99 -22.93 14.88
CA GLU A 56 34.33 -22.95 15.49
C GLU A 56 35.30 -23.97 14.85
N GLN A 57 34.87 -24.67 13.80
CA GLN A 57 35.65 -25.75 13.20
C GLN A 57 36.89 -25.19 12.49
N ARG A 58 38.03 -25.89 12.63
CA ARG A 58 39.25 -25.56 11.89
C ARG A 58 39.03 -25.81 10.40
N ILE A 59 39.36 -24.81 9.58
CA ILE A 59 39.29 -24.89 8.12
C ILE A 59 40.12 -26.07 7.61
N ARG A 60 39.44 -27.08 7.05
CA ARG A 60 40.02 -28.24 6.38
C ARG A 60 40.39 -27.90 4.93
N LEU A 61 41.18 -28.75 4.28
CA LEU A 61 41.57 -28.57 2.87
C LEU A 61 40.36 -28.57 1.92
N LYS A 62 39.31 -29.34 2.24
CA LYS A 62 38.04 -29.34 1.49
C LYS A 62 37.38 -27.96 1.51
N ASP A 63 37.34 -27.34 2.69
CA ASP A 63 36.71 -26.03 2.88
C ASP A 63 37.44 -24.91 2.12
N ARG A 64 38.76 -25.03 1.97
CA ARG A 64 39.57 -24.10 1.15
C ARG A 64 39.29 -24.23 -0.34
N ILE A 65 39.06 -25.46 -0.81
CA ILE A 65 38.70 -25.74 -2.20
C ILE A 65 37.30 -25.20 -2.48
N GLU A 66 36.37 -25.35 -1.54
CA GLU A 66 34.99 -24.86 -1.67
C GLU A 66 34.92 -23.32 -1.70
N LEU A 67 35.68 -22.64 -0.83
CA LEU A 67 35.83 -21.18 -0.85
C LEU A 67 36.41 -20.66 -2.17
N LEU A 68 37.34 -21.40 -2.76
CA LEU A 68 37.96 -21.06 -4.03
C LEU A 68 37.01 -21.27 -5.23
N LEU A 69 36.34 -22.42 -5.30
CA LEU A 69 35.51 -22.81 -6.43
C LEU A 69 34.17 -22.06 -6.46
N ASN A 70 33.47 -21.98 -5.33
CA ASN A 70 32.11 -21.41 -5.28
C ASN A 70 32.10 -19.89 -5.13
N PHE A 71 33.06 -19.36 -4.35
CA PHE A 71 33.09 -17.95 -3.96
C PHE A 71 34.28 -17.15 -4.51
N ARG A 72 35.22 -17.81 -5.22
CA ARG A 72 36.45 -17.19 -5.78
C ARG A 72 37.34 -16.52 -4.74
N ILE A 73 37.35 -17.04 -3.51
CA ILE A 73 38.11 -16.50 -2.40
C ILE A 73 39.47 -17.20 -2.31
N PHE A 74 40.51 -16.54 -2.82
CA PHE A 74 41.88 -17.09 -2.87
C PHE A 74 42.62 -17.04 -1.52
N ARG A 75 42.22 -16.17 -0.59
CA ARG A 75 42.90 -15.95 0.69
C ARG A 75 42.11 -16.52 1.87
N ALA A 76 42.07 -17.85 1.97
CA ALA A 76 41.42 -18.54 3.10
C ALA A 76 42.04 -18.24 4.49
N LYS A 77 43.25 -17.63 4.54
CA LYS A 77 43.89 -17.21 5.81
C LYS A 77 43.08 -16.16 6.59
N GLN A 78 42.28 -15.34 5.91
CA GLN A 78 41.42 -14.32 6.54
C GLN A 78 40.24 -14.92 7.31
N PHE A 79 40.00 -16.23 7.17
CA PHE A 79 38.91 -16.95 7.81
C PHE A 79 39.41 -17.91 8.90
N ALA A 80 40.72 -17.92 9.20
CA ALA A 80 41.31 -18.90 10.11
C ALA A 80 40.99 -18.63 11.59
N GLU A 81 40.79 -17.36 11.96
CA GLU A 81 40.50 -16.94 13.33
C GLU A 81 39.01 -16.63 13.50
N CYS A 82 38.45 -16.88 14.69
CA CYS A 82 37.03 -16.64 14.98
C CYS A 82 36.64 -15.17 14.83
N GLU A 83 37.44 -14.24 15.37
CA GLU A 83 37.16 -12.79 15.27
C GLU A 83 37.24 -12.28 13.82
N ALA A 84 38.22 -12.78 13.04
CA ALA A 84 38.35 -12.45 11.63
C ALA A 84 37.16 -12.99 10.79
N ARG A 85 36.60 -14.15 11.15
CA ARG A 85 35.39 -14.67 10.49
C ARG A 85 34.16 -13.84 10.80
N LEU A 86 34.01 -13.39 12.04
CA LEU A 86 32.91 -12.51 12.44
C LEU A 86 32.99 -11.17 11.70
N SER A 87 34.16 -10.55 11.62
CA SER A 87 34.32 -9.28 10.88
C SER A 87 34.04 -9.43 9.38
N VAL A 88 34.44 -10.56 8.78
CA VAL A 88 34.11 -10.87 7.38
C VAL A 88 32.61 -11.15 7.20
N PHE A 89 31.97 -11.83 8.14
CA PHE A 89 30.53 -12.06 8.12
C PHE A 89 29.74 -10.75 8.12
N HIS A 90 30.12 -9.80 8.99
CA HIS A 90 29.49 -8.48 9.02
C HIS A 90 29.76 -7.65 7.77
N ALA A 91 30.97 -7.75 7.20
CA ALA A 91 31.27 -7.15 5.92
C ALA A 91 30.41 -7.75 4.78
N LEU A 92 30.14 -9.06 4.82
CA LEU A 92 29.26 -9.73 3.86
C LEU A 92 27.81 -9.29 3.99
N GLN A 93 27.31 -9.13 5.22
CA GLN A 93 25.98 -8.58 5.48
C GLN A 93 25.83 -7.18 4.86
N MET A 94 26.79 -6.29 5.11
CA MET A 94 26.77 -4.95 4.51
C MET A 94 26.85 -4.99 2.99
N HIS A 95 27.73 -5.82 2.43
CA HIS A 95 27.86 -5.98 0.99
C HIS A 95 26.59 -6.53 0.34
N TYR A 96 25.88 -7.44 1.01
CA TYR A 96 24.57 -7.93 0.57
C TYR A 96 23.58 -6.78 0.42
N TYR A 97 23.39 -5.98 1.47
CA TYR A 97 22.45 -4.86 1.46
C TYR A 97 22.84 -3.81 0.42
N ASP A 98 24.11 -3.43 0.37
CA ASP A 98 24.61 -2.44 -0.61
C ASP A 98 24.37 -2.89 -2.05
N LYS A 99 24.52 -4.18 -2.33
CA LYS A 99 24.30 -4.72 -3.67
C LYS A 99 22.82 -4.92 -3.98
N ALA A 100 22.04 -5.42 -3.03
CA ALA A 100 20.60 -5.59 -3.18
C ALA A 100 19.90 -4.25 -3.45
N ILE A 101 20.27 -3.20 -2.71
CA ILE A 101 19.77 -1.83 -2.92
C ILE A 101 20.15 -1.34 -4.32
N ARG A 102 21.45 -1.44 -4.72
CA ARG A 102 21.90 -1.02 -6.05
C ARG A 102 21.17 -1.74 -7.19
N ASP A 103 21.00 -3.06 -7.08
CA ASP A 103 20.31 -3.87 -8.08
C ASP A 103 18.82 -3.44 -8.19
N LYS A 104 18.16 -3.17 -7.05
CA LYS A 104 16.76 -2.70 -6.99
C LYS A 104 16.59 -1.28 -7.50
N GLU A 105 17.52 -0.37 -7.18
CA GLU A 105 17.57 1.00 -7.71
C GLU A 105 17.70 0.98 -9.24
N ALA A 106 18.57 0.13 -9.79
CA ALA A 106 18.73 -0.02 -11.23
C ALA A 106 17.44 -0.54 -11.89
N GLU A 107 16.80 -1.55 -11.30
CA GLU A 107 15.51 -2.08 -11.81
C GLU A 107 14.40 -1.02 -11.77
N LEU A 108 14.31 -0.28 -10.67
CA LEU A 108 13.36 0.82 -10.50
C LEU A 108 13.61 1.93 -11.54
N GLN A 109 14.86 2.28 -11.79
CA GLN A 109 15.23 3.29 -12.77
C GLN A 109 14.88 2.87 -14.19
N MET A 110 15.12 1.61 -14.57
CA MET A 110 14.66 1.09 -15.86
C MET A 110 13.13 1.15 -15.99
N CYS A 111 12.41 0.83 -14.91
CA CYS A 111 10.95 0.91 -14.90
C CYS A 111 10.47 2.36 -15.06
N ARG A 112 11.06 3.30 -14.32
CA ARG A 112 10.78 4.74 -14.44
C ARG A 112 11.09 5.27 -15.83
N GLN A 113 12.20 4.87 -16.44
CA GLN A 113 12.54 5.25 -17.82
C GLN A 113 11.54 4.69 -18.83
N SER A 114 11.08 3.44 -18.66
CA SER A 114 10.04 2.86 -19.51
C SER A 114 8.71 3.62 -19.38
N LEU A 115 8.33 4.01 -18.16
CA LEU A 115 7.12 4.81 -17.91
C LEU A 115 7.23 6.21 -18.51
N ALA A 116 8.40 6.85 -18.40
CA ALA A 116 8.68 8.15 -19.01
C ALA A 116 8.64 8.09 -20.54
N ARG A 117 9.24 7.05 -21.15
CA ARG A 117 9.17 6.81 -22.60
C ARG A 117 7.74 6.55 -23.08
N GLY A 118 6.91 5.92 -22.24
CA GLY A 118 5.50 5.68 -22.51
C GLY A 118 4.61 6.92 -22.33
N ASN A 119 5.16 8.11 -22.03
CA ASN A 119 4.40 9.33 -21.73
C ASN A 119 3.25 9.07 -20.74
N PHE A 120 3.50 8.28 -19.69
CA PHE A 120 2.47 7.84 -18.76
C PHE A 120 1.59 8.98 -18.24
N THR A 121 2.21 10.11 -17.85
CA THR A 121 1.47 11.29 -17.39
C THR A 121 0.50 11.81 -18.45
N ALA A 122 0.95 11.92 -19.70
CA ALA A 122 0.10 12.37 -20.80
C ALA A 122 -1.03 11.37 -21.10
N LEU A 123 -0.75 10.06 -21.08
CA LEU A 123 -1.77 9.02 -21.26
C LEU A 123 -2.81 9.02 -20.12
N MET A 124 -2.37 9.24 -18.88
CA MET A 124 -3.25 9.34 -17.73
C MET A 124 -4.14 10.59 -17.83
N ASP A 125 -3.58 11.71 -18.24
CA ASP A 125 -4.34 12.95 -18.45
C ASP A 125 -5.31 12.82 -19.62
N GLU A 126 -4.90 12.17 -20.71
CA GLU A 126 -5.76 11.84 -21.85
C GLU A 126 -6.92 10.93 -21.42
N LEU A 127 -6.65 9.88 -20.65
CA LEU A 127 -7.69 8.99 -20.11
C LEU A 127 -8.68 9.75 -19.22
N LYS A 128 -8.18 10.59 -18.31
CA LYS A 128 -9.03 11.42 -17.45
C LYS A 128 -9.90 12.36 -18.29
N MET A 129 -9.30 13.03 -19.27
CA MET A 129 -10.01 13.93 -20.18
C MET A 129 -11.08 13.17 -20.98
N ALA A 130 -10.72 12.06 -21.62
CA ALA A 130 -11.63 11.26 -22.44
C ALA A 130 -12.79 10.70 -21.59
N SER A 131 -12.50 10.16 -20.40
CA SER A 131 -13.50 9.66 -19.46
C SER A 131 -14.47 10.76 -19.02
N MET A 132 -13.95 11.94 -18.65
CA MET A 132 -14.79 13.07 -18.25
C MET A 132 -15.60 13.63 -19.42
N CYS A 133 -15.05 13.68 -20.63
CA CYS A 133 -15.78 14.07 -21.83
C CYS A 133 -16.93 13.10 -22.10
N HIS A 134 -16.68 11.79 -22.01
CA HIS A 134 -17.70 10.76 -22.19
C HIS A 134 -18.84 10.90 -21.16
N LEU A 135 -18.49 11.07 -19.87
CA LEU A 135 -19.48 11.31 -18.81
C LEU A 135 -20.31 12.57 -19.08
N LYS A 136 -19.66 13.70 -19.37
CA LYS A 136 -20.35 14.97 -19.65
C LYS A 136 -21.24 14.86 -20.88
N GLN A 137 -20.79 14.19 -21.95
CA GLN A 137 -21.59 13.97 -23.15
C GLN A 137 -22.82 13.11 -22.84
N HIS A 138 -22.67 12.06 -22.03
CA HIS A 138 -23.80 11.23 -21.61
C HIS A 138 -24.83 12.05 -20.81
N LEU A 139 -24.36 12.85 -19.84
CA LEU A 139 -25.22 13.73 -19.05
C LEU A 139 -25.92 14.80 -19.90
N GLN A 140 -25.26 15.33 -20.93
CA GLN A 140 -25.87 16.30 -21.85
C GLN A 140 -26.94 15.72 -22.77
N ARG A 141 -26.88 14.41 -23.05
CA ARG A 141 -27.90 13.71 -23.86
C ARG A 141 -29.17 13.40 -23.09
N LEU A 142 -29.15 13.51 -21.76
CA LEU A 142 -30.34 13.34 -20.96
C LEU A 142 -31.37 14.42 -21.30
N PRO A 143 -32.67 14.07 -21.34
CA PRO A 143 -33.71 15.02 -21.67
C PRO A 143 -33.66 16.21 -20.71
N ARG A 144 -33.58 17.42 -21.27
CA ARG A 144 -33.71 18.66 -20.50
C ARG A 144 -35.17 18.82 -20.11
N LEU A 145 -35.53 18.38 -18.91
CA LEU A 145 -36.78 18.75 -18.28
C LEU A 145 -36.72 20.24 -17.94
N GLU A 146 -37.69 21.02 -18.43
CA GLU A 146 -37.79 22.46 -18.13
C GLU A 146 -38.26 22.74 -16.70
N ASP A 147 -38.68 21.70 -15.97
CA ASP A 147 -39.14 21.77 -14.59
C ASP A 147 -38.14 22.51 -13.70
N SER A 148 -38.58 23.63 -13.11
CA SER A 148 -37.79 24.35 -12.12
C SER A 148 -37.97 23.68 -10.76
N PHE A 149 -36.85 23.30 -10.16
CA PHE A 149 -36.82 22.71 -8.82
C PHE A 149 -36.31 23.75 -7.84
N ASP A 150 -36.99 23.89 -6.71
CA ASP A 150 -36.54 24.66 -5.56
C ASP A 150 -36.40 23.75 -4.33
N ALA A 151 -35.91 24.30 -3.22
CA ALA A 151 -35.66 23.55 -1.98
C ALA A 151 -36.93 22.89 -1.38
N LYS A 152 -38.14 23.32 -1.76
CA LYS A 152 -39.42 22.80 -1.28
C LYS A 152 -40.04 21.82 -2.28
N THR A 153 -39.87 22.03 -3.58
CA THR A 153 -40.55 21.27 -4.63
C THR A 153 -39.79 20.02 -5.07
N TYR A 154 -38.46 20.03 -5.02
CA TYR A 154 -37.67 18.93 -5.60
C TYR A 154 -37.94 17.56 -4.96
N ARG A 155 -38.22 17.52 -3.64
CA ARG A 155 -38.56 16.26 -2.94
C ARG A 155 -39.94 15.74 -3.31
N GLN A 156 -40.87 16.62 -3.66
CA GLN A 156 -42.22 16.23 -4.09
C GLN A 156 -42.20 15.70 -5.53
N GLN A 157 -41.29 16.22 -6.36
CA GLN A 157 -41.13 15.85 -7.77
C GLN A 157 -39.82 15.08 -8.00
N PHE A 158 -39.45 14.21 -7.06
CA PHE A 158 -38.12 13.64 -6.98
C PHE A 158 -37.73 12.77 -8.18
N ASP A 159 -38.68 12.04 -8.77
CA ASP A 159 -38.42 11.25 -9.98
C ASP A 159 -38.06 12.13 -11.18
N ALA A 160 -38.73 13.28 -11.33
CA ALA A 160 -38.40 14.26 -12.36
C ALA A 160 -37.05 14.93 -12.05
N PHE A 161 -36.79 15.22 -10.77
CA PHE A 161 -35.52 15.76 -10.31
C PHE A 161 -34.35 14.81 -10.63
N LEU A 162 -34.47 13.51 -10.36
CA LEU A 162 -33.44 12.51 -10.67
C LEU A 162 -33.22 12.32 -12.17
N LYS A 163 -34.27 12.43 -12.99
CA LYS A 163 -34.13 12.39 -14.47
C LYS A 163 -33.28 13.57 -14.98
N ARG A 164 -33.38 14.73 -14.33
CA ARG A 164 -32.58 15.92 -14.65
C ARG A 164 -31.17 15.88 -14.01
N PHE A 165 -31.08 15.40 -12.77
CA PHE A 165 -29.87 15.34 -11.95
C PHE A 165 -29.62 13.90 -11.46
N PRO A 166 -29.09 13.02 -12.33
CA PRO A 166 -28.92 11.60 -12.00
C PRO A 166 -27.78 11.34 -11.00
N ILE A 167 -26.92 12.34 -10.76
CA ILE A 167 -25.81 12.26 -9.82
C ILE A 167 -26.08 13.27 -8.70
N LEU A 168 -26.23 12.78 -7.48
CA LEU A 168 -26.47 13.58 -6.28
C LEU A 168 -25.23 13.59 -5.40
N GLY A 169 -24.81 14.78 -4.97
CA GLY A 169 -23.82 14.95 -3.91
C GLY A 169 -24.51 15.31 -2.61
N SER A 170 -24.23 14.57 -1.53
CA SER A 170 -24.74 14.89 -0.19
C SER A 170 -23.76 14.43 0.88
N GLY A 171 -23.78 15.10 2.03
CA GLY A 171 -23.11 14.61 3.22
C GLY A 171 -23.88 13.45 3.84
N MET A 172 -23.18 12.56 4.56
CA MET A 172 -23.77 11.36 5.16
C MET A 172 -24.97 11.66 6.08
N HIS A 173 -24.84 12.69 6.93
CA HIS A 173 -25.91 13.11 7.84
C HIS A 173 -27.14 13.71 7.13
N SER A 174 -26.98 14.19 5.91
CA SER A 174 -28.02 14.93 5.19
C SER A 174 -28.77 14.07 4.18
N LEU A 175 -28.17 12.98 3.68
CA LEU A 175 -28.71 12.19 2.57
C LEU A 175 -30.18 11.80 2.75
N VAL A 176 -30.52 11.17 3.87
CA VAL A 176 -31.90 10.68 4.12
C VAL A 176 -32.91 11.84 4.18
N ASN A 177 -32.48 13.01 4.66
CA ASN A 177 -33.32 14.21 4.71
C ASN A 177 -33.39 14.94 3.36
N SER A 178 -32.41 14.73 2.48
CA SER A 178 -32.34 15.34 1.15
C SER A 178 -33.09 14.56 0.08
N ILE A 179 -33.38 13.28 0.27
CA ILE A 179 -34.16 12.51 -0.71
C ILE A 179 -35.67 12.53 -0.41
N ALA A 180 -36.50 12.15 -1.38
CA ALA A 180 -37.93 11.99 -1.11
C ALA A 180 -38.16 10.88 -0.08
N PRO A 181 -39.14 11.03 0.82
CA PRO A 181 -39.50 9.96 1.74
C PRO A 181 -39.79 8.65 0.99
N GLY A 182 -39.13 7.56 1.38
CA GLY A 182 -39.28 6.25 0.74
C GLY A 182 -38.56 6.06 -0.60
N ALA A 183 -37.82 7.07 -1.08
CA ALA A 183 -37.02 6.92 -2.30
C ALA A 183 -35.86 5.93 -2.10
N ILE A 184 -35.58 5.13 -3.12
CA ILE A 184 -34.47 4.17 -3.14
C ILE A 184 -33.58 4.50 -4.34
N LEU A 185 -32.32 4.83 -4.05
CA LEU A 185 -31.28 5.09 -5.05
C LEU A 185 -30.72 3.79 -5.60
N ASP A 186 -30.36 3.75 -6.88
CA ASP A 186 -29.78 2.53 -7.49
C ASP A 186 -28.37 2.24 -6.96
N TYR A 187 -27.55 3.28 -6.79
CA TYR A 187 -26.20 3.21 -6.26
C TYR A 187 -25.94 4.37 -5.30
N VAL A 188 -25.27 4.07 -4.19
CA VAL A 188 -24.65 5.08 -3.34
C VAL A 188 -23.17 4.75 -3.17
N ILE A 189 -22.31 5.74 -3.39
CA ILE A 189 -20.87 5.66 -3.17
C ILE A 189 -20.55 6.48 -1.93
N ILE A 190 -20.05 5.82 -0.89
CA ILE A 190 -19.55 6.46 0.32
C ILE A 190 -18.05 6.57 0.17
N ASP A 191 -17.57 7.79 -0.04
CA ASP A 191 -16.14 8.09 -0.06
C ASP A 191 -15.62 8.37 1.36
N GLU A 192 -14.31 8.20 1.56
CA GLU A 192 -13.63 8.43 2.84
C GLU A 192 -14.25 7.70 4.04
N ALA A 193 -14.76 6.49 3.82
CA ALA A 193 -15.49 5.71 4.82
C ALA A 193 -14.68 5.33 6.07
N SER A 194 -13.34 5.36 6.00
CA SER A 194 -12.46 5.19 7.16
C SER A 194 -12.51 6.38 8.13
N LEU A 195 -12.96 7.55 7.65
CA LEU A 195 -13.11 8.78 8.44
C LEU A 195 -14.55 9.01 8.91
N GLN A 196 -15.50 8.16 8.53
CA GLN A 196 -16.92 8.33 8.83
C GLN A 196 -17.36 7.49 10.05
N ASP A 197 -18.24 8.06 10.87
CA ASP A 197 -18.91 7.36 11.96
C ASP A 197 -19.92 6.33 11.45
N ILE A 198 -20.12 5.25 12.21
CA ILE A 198 -21.06 4.18 11.88
C ILE A 198 -22.51 4.70 11.82
N VAL A 199 -22.93 5.54 12.77
CA VAL A 199 -24.33 5.98 12.91
C VAL A 199 -24.85 6.75 11.68
N PRO A 200 -24.21 7.83 11.20
CA PRO A 200 -24.57 8.42 9.91
C PRO A 200 -24.22 7.48 8.74
N GLY A 201 -23.18 6.66 8.93
CA GLY A 201 -22.70 5.63 8.03
C GLY A 201 -23.74 4.65 7.50
N ILE A 202 -24.67 4.24 8.37
CA ILE A 202 -25.70 3.25 8.05
C ILE A 202 -26.93 3.84 7.36
N LEU A 203 -27.11 5.16 7.39
CA LEU A 203 -28.30 5.81 6.82
C LEU A 203 -28.48 5.53 5.32
N PRO A 204 -27.42 5.58 4.48
CA PRO A 204 -27.55 5.23 3.06
C PRO A 204 -27.92 3.77 2.78
N LEU A 205 -27.64 2.85 3.72
CA LEU A 205 -27.98 1.43 3.55
C LEU A 205 -29.51 1.21 3.53
N GLY A 206 -30.27 2.11 4.15
CA GLY A 206 -31.73 2.07 4.14
C GLY A 206 -32.38 2.64 2.88
N CYS A 207 -31.63 3.37 2.05
CA CYS A 207 -32.17 4.07 0.87
C CYS A 207 -31.41 3.78 -0.43
N ALA A 208 -30.65 2.69 -0.49
CA ALA A 208 -29.87 2.31 -1.67
C ALA A 208 -30.05 0.81 -2.02
N LYS A 209 -30.10 0.49 -3.32
CA LYS A 209 -30.08 -0.91 -3.79
C LYS A 209 -28.68 -1.48 -3.75
N ASN A 210 -27.69 -0.70 -4.16
CA ASN A 210 -26.28 -1.07 -4.17
C ASN A 210 -25.46 -0.01 -3.44
N LEU A 211 -24.52 -0.47 -2.61
CA LEU A 211 -23.63 0.39 -1.86
C LEU A 211 -22.18 0.10 -2.22
N ILE A 212 -21.41 1.15 -2.45
CA ILE A 212 -19.96 1.08 -2.66
C ILE A 212 -19.32 1.90 -1.53
N VAL A 213 -18.52 1.24 -0.71
CA VAL A 213 -17.82 1.86 0.42
C VAL A 213 -16.34 1.97 0.06
N VAL A 214 -15.82 3.20 -0.01
CA VAL A 214 -14.45 3.51 -0.39
C VAL A 214 -13.76 4.17 0.80
N GLY A 215 -12.56 3.71 1.12
CA GLY A 215 -11.75 4.28 2.19
C GLY A 215 -10.45 3.49 2.39
N ASP A 216 -9.61 3.97 3.29
CA ASP A 216 -8.33 3.36 3.64
C ASP A 216 -8.19 3.28 5.16
N ASN A 217 -8.26 2.07 5.71
CA ASN A 217 -8.14 1.84 7.14
C ASN A 217 -6.69 1.88 7.68
N ARG A 218 -5.72 2.16 6.81
CA ARG A 218 -4.33 2.45 7.22
C ARG A 218 -4.04 3.94 7.32
N GLN A 219 -4.99 4.79 6.94
CA GLN A 219 -4.91 6.24 7.12
C GLN A 219 -5.45 6.65 8.50
N LEU A 220 -5.67 7.95 8.71
CA LEU A 220 -6.22 8.46 9.96
C LEU A 220 -7.53 7.73 10.31
N ALA A 221 -7.66 7.36 11.58
CA ALA A 221 -8.91 6.84 12.11
C ALA A 221 -9.94 7.97 12.24
N HIS A 222 -11.22 7.60 12.26
CA HIS A 222 -12.29 8.52 12.63
C HIS A 222 -12.03 9.08 14.05
N ILE A 223 -12.49 10.30 14.34
CA ILE A 223 -12.42 10.88 15.67
C ILE A 223 -13.71 10.49 16.39
N PRO A 224 -13.69 9.55 17.35
CA PRO A 224 -14.90 9.06 17.95
C PRO A 224 -15.53 10.11 18.86
N VAL A 225 -16.86 10.21 18.77
CA VAL A 225 -17.66 10.86 19.81
C VAL A 225 -17.89 9.86 20.93
N LEU A 226 -17.40 10.16 22.13
CA LEU A 226 -17.66 9.35 23.32
C LEU A 226 -19.14 9.43 23.70
N LEU A 227 -19.86 8.34 23.50
CA LEU A 227 -21.27 8.18 23.83
C LEU A 227 -21.46 7.54 25.21
N GLY A 228 -20.48 6.78 25.71
CA GLY A 228 -20.56 6.07 26.99
C GLY A 228 -21.64 4.98 26.99
N LEU A 229 -22.04 4.51 25.81
CA LEU A 229 -23.06 3.48 25.62
C LEU A 229 -22.39 2.16 25.27
N ALA A 230 -22.87 1.07 25.86
CA ALA A 230 -22.40 -0.26 25.50
C ALA A 230 -22.83 -0.59 24.06
N ALA A 231 -21.87 -0.89 23.20
CA ALA A 231 -22.15 -1.33 21.83
C ALA A 231 -22.90 -2.68 21.84
N PRO A 232 -23.90 -2.87 20.97
CA PRO A 232 -24.68 -4.11 20.93
C PRO A 232 -23.82 -5.32 20.49
N ALA A 233 -22.78 -5.08 19.70
CA ALA A 233 -21.71 -6.04 19.42
C ALA A 233 -20.43 -5.28 19.08
N GLU A 234 -19.28 -5.96 19.16
CA GLU A 234 -17.97 -5.35 18.90
C GLU A 234 -17.91 -4.64 17.54
N ALA A 235 -18.42 -5.26 16.47
CA ALA A 235 -18.37 -4.67 15.13
C ALA A 235 -19.24 -3.41 14.96
N TYR A 236 -20.09 -3.08 15.93
CA TYR A 236 -20.93 -1.88 15.96
C TYR A 236 -20.45 -0.84 16.97
N ASP A 237 -19.27 -1.04 17.55
CA ASP A 237 -18.67 -0.08 18.47
C ASP A 237 -18.27 1.19 17.71
N CYS A 238 -19.09 2.22 17.84
CA CYS A 238 -18.92 3.51 17.18
C CYS A 238 -17.76 4.32 17.76
N GLU A 239 -17.34 4.03 18.99
CA GLU A 239 -16.18 4.69 19.62
C GLU A 239 -14.87 4.08 19.13
N ARG A 240 -14.89 2.80 18.75
CA ARG A 240 -13.70 2.04 18.37
C ARG A 240 -13.51 1.89 16.86
N TYR A 241 -14.58 1.78 16.09
CA TYR A 241 -14.51 1.45 14.67
C TYR A 241 -15.11 2.52 13.77
N SER A 242 -14.43 2.76 12.65
CA SER A 242 -14.97 3.53 11.53
C SER A 242 -16.09 2.77 10.84
N LEU A 243 -16.86 3.45 9.98
CA LEU A 243 -17.82 2.78 9.10
C LEU A 243 -17.15 1.68 8.26
N LEU A 244 -15.97 1.96 7.69
CA LEU A 244 -15.24 0.99 6.89
C LEU A 244 -14.88 -0.27 7.68
N ASP A 245 -14.29 -0.11 8.87
CA ASP A 245 -13.88 -1.25 9.71
C ASP A 245 -15.09 -2.02 10.23
N SER A 246 -16.17 -1.32 10.58
CA SER A 246 -17.45 -1.93 10.95
C SER A 246 -18.01 -2.78 9.82
N CYS A 247 -18.08 -2.26 8.58
CA CYS A 247 -18.53 -3.03 7.42
C CYS A 247 -17.67 -4.28 7.18
N ILE A 248 -16.35 -4.16 7.31
CA ILE A 248 -15.43 -5.30 7.18
C ILE A 248 -15.70 -6.33 8.29
N GLY A 249 -15.91 -5.89 9.53
CA GLY A 249 -16.17 -6.75 10.68
C GLY A 249 -17.52 -7.48 10.60
N VAL A 250 -18.56 -6.79 10.13
CA VAL A 250 -19.93 -7.33 10.01
C VAL A 250 -20.03 -8.31 8.84
N PHE A 251 -19.61 -7.90 7.64
CA PHE A 251 -19.83 -8.68 6.41
C PHE A 251 -18.68 -9.64 6.10
N LYS A 252 -17.49 -9.45 6.70
CA LYS A 252 -16.34 -10.36 6.60
C LYS A 252 -16.04 -10.77 5.15
N GLN A 253 -16.11 -12.06 4.85
CA GLN A 253 -15.82 -12.62 3.52
C GLN A 253 -16.98 -12.46 2.52
N GLN A 254 -18.19 -12.12 2.98
CA GLN A 254 -19.33 -11.90 2.10
C GLN A 254 -19.22 -10.57 1.35
N LEU A 255 -18.43 -9.63 1.86
CA LEU A 255 -18.18 -8.35 1.20
C LEU A 255 -17.05 -8.52 0.17
N PRO A 256 -17.32 -8.34 -1.14
CA PRO A 256 -16.25 -8.29 -2.13
C PRO A 256 -15.37 -7.06 -1.86
N ARG A 257 -14.05 -7.25 -1.78
CA ARG A 257 -13.09 -6.19 -1.47
C ARG A 257 -12.05 -6.10 -2.58
N THR A 258 -11.85 -4.89 -3.10
CA THR A 258 -10.86 -4.60 -4.13
C THR A 258 -9.85 -3.59 -3.58
N LEU A 259 -8.61 -4.04 -3.35
CA LEU A 259 -7.51 -3.15 -2.98
C LEU A 259 -6.89 -2.55 -4.25
N LEU A 260 -6.89 -1.22 -4.34
CA LEU A 260 -6.18 -0.50 -5.40
C LEU A 260 -4.67 -0.56 -5.11
N LYS A 261 -3.90 -1.15 -6.03
CA LYS A 261 -2.48 -1.47 -5.82
C LYS A 261 -1.52 -0.43 -6.39
N GLU A 262 -2.03 0.50 -7.19
CA GLU A 262 -1.23 1.49 -7.89
C GLU A 262 -1.41 2.86 -7.23
N HIS A 263 -0.31 3.46 -6.81
CA HIS A 263 -0.28 4.78 -6.20
C HIS A 263 0.52 5.73 -7.10
N TYR A 264 -0.04 6.92 -7.35
CA TYR A 264 0.46 7.88 -8.35
C TYR A 264 0.78 9.25 -7.76
N ARG A 265 0.64 9.39 -6.44
CA ARG A 265 1.10 10.54 -5.66
C ARG A 265 2.27 10.06 -4.79
N CYS A 266 3.08 10.95 -4.23
CA CYS A 266 4.04 10.63 -3.17
C CYS A 266 3.96 11.76 -2.15
#